data_AF-A0A421CFC4-F1
#
_entry.id   AF-A0A421CFC4-F1
#
_cell.length_a   1.000
_cell.length_b   1.000
_cell.length_c   1.000
_cell.angle_alpha   90.00
_cell.angle_beta   90.00
_cell.angle_gamma   90.00
#
_symmetry.space_group_name_H-M   'P 1'
#
loop_
_entity.id
_entity.type
_entity.pdbx_description
1 polymer ?
#
loop_
_entity_poly.entity_id
_entity_poly.type
_entity_poly.pdbx_seq_one_letter_code
_entity_poly.pdbx_strand_id
1 'polypeptide(L)'
;MFEGTKRKLKERILWFPESNSPTFDDPWKFNFEEVKLDWPKEIKRPYVGLTQDCNAAPYWTKYALFLEKNGFPYSIFEHHRSDWIEQASKFDTIIWSPKDGPFEMDDIKRKVYILEKKLGKICFPDYETLLLCDDKIFSTYLLRINNLPIADTFISSDYKESHRMINRFSYPLVSKGSFGAGSKEVTLVTKPSDAKRIVRKVFSIYGKRTHLKYMRQKNSIYFQRFLKGDSLDTRVNVIGKMIFGYYRKPRGNDFRASGSGIVIKEDLPIEAIKIALETYSKIGKAMLGVDMLKDENGKYWIIEISPFIYVRTPEQLKVNGVAGAYSLQDDGTLLFEEKSFWPQQLALKVFFEQNYLSSVEEWKAKFLEPGMSKSYFKRVL
;
A
#
# COMPACT_ATOMS: atom_id res chain seq x y z
N MET A 1 0.09 -48.91 11.94
CA MET A 1 1.28 -48.08 11.64
C MET A 1 1.27 -47.41 10.25
N PHE A 2 0.20 -47.55 9.44
CA PHE A 2 0.16 -47.05 8.04
C PHE A 2 -0.75 -45.82 7.79
N GLU A 3 -1.50 -45.34 8.78
CA GLU A 3 -2.38 -44.15 8.61
C GLU A 3 -1.67 -42.81 8.82
N GLY A 4 -0.72 -42.75 9.77
CA GLY A 4 0.02 -41.52 10.07
C GLY A 4 0.91 -41.04 8.91
N THR A 5 1.43 -41.98 8.11
CA THR A 5 2.33 -41.67 6.99
C THR A 5 1.57 -41.16 5.77
N LYS A 6 0.35 -41.66 5.49
CA LYS A 6 -0.53 -41.13 4.43
C LYS A 6 -1.05 -39.73 4.76
N ARG A 7 -1.34 -39.44 6.03
CA ARG A 7 -1.77 -38.10 6.47
C ARG A 7 -0.65 -37.06 6.30
N LYS A 8 0.58 -37.38 6.72
CA LYS A 8 1.76 -36.52 6.49
C LYS A 8 2.14 -36.37 5.02
N LEU A 9 1.86 -37.36 4.17
CA LEU A 9 2.05 -37.24 2.72
C LEU A 9 0.97 -36.36 2.07
N LYS A 10 -0.30 -36.50 2.48
CA LYS A 10 -1.39 -35.60 2.07
C LYS A 10 -1.11 -34.15 2.48
N GLU A 11 -0.64 -33.92 3.71
CA GLU A 11 -0.26 -32.60 4.25
C GLU A 11 1.02 -32.00 3.60
N ARG A 12 1.85 -32.82 2.92
CA ARG A 12 3.03 -32.36 2.18
C ARG A 12 2.77 -32.14 0.69
N ILE A 13 1.82 -32.87 0.11
CA ILE A 13 1.43 -32.79 -1.31
C ILE A 13 0.36 -31.71 -1.51
N LEU A 14 -0.55 -31.58 -0.56
CA LEU A 14 -1.32 -30.36 -0.38
C LEU A 14 -0.32 -29.37 0.25
N TRP A 15 0.23 -28.46 -0.54
CA TRP A 15 0.53 -27.14 0.00
C TRP A 15 -0.76 -26.76 0.74
N PHE A 16 -0.75 -26.83 2.08
CA PHE A 16 -1.95 -26.50 2.86
C PHE A 16 -2.55 -25.28 2.18
N PRO A 17 -3.82 -25.29 1.73
CA PRO A 17 -4.44 -24.03 1.34
C PRO A 17 -4.10 -23.11 2.50
N GLU A 18 -3.31 -22.06 2.22
CA GLU A 18 -2.86 -21.14 3.26
C GLU A 18 -4.04 -20.93 4.19
N SER A 19 -3.88 -21.17 5.48
CA SER A 19 -5.01 -21.15 6.42
C SER A 19 -5.82 -19.89 6.15
N ASN A 20 -6.99 -20.05 5.50
CA ASN A 20 -7.93 -18.96 5.23
C ASN A 20 -8.74 -18.62 6.47
N SER A 21 -8.45 -19.29 7.60
CA SER A 21 -8.99 -18.90 8.90
C SER A 21 -8.64 -17.44 9.18
N PRO A 22 -9.64 -16.60 9.47
CA PRO A 22 -9.43 -15.20 9.80
C PRO A 22 -8.45 -15.05 10.96
N THR A 23 -7.56 -14.08 10.87
CA THR A 23 -6.75 -13.66 12.02
C THR A 23 -7.52 -12.61 12.81
N PHE A 24 -7.55 -12.74 14.12
CA PHE A 24 -8.20 -11.78 15.02
C PHE A 24 -7.13 -11.05 15.82
N ASP A 25 -7.36 -9.76 16.06
CA ASP A 25 -6.66 -9.00 17.08
C ASP A 25 -7.64 -8.09 17.81
N ASP A 26 -7.16 -7.48 18.89
CA ASP A 26 -7.94 -6.54 19.69
C ASP A 26 -7.45 -5.10 19.43
N PRO A 27 -8.17 -4.30 18.62
CA PRO A 27 -7.81 -2.91 18.38
C PRO A 27 -7.81 -2.05 19.64
N TRP A 28 -8.57 -2.43 20.68
CA TRP A 28 -8.70 -1.70 21.95
C TRP A 28 -7.51 -1.86 22.89
N LYS A 29 -6.58 -2.77 22.55
CA LYS A 29 -5.31 -2.92 23.29
C LYS A 29 -4.47 -1.63 23.30
N PHE A 30 -4.72 -0.71 22.38
CA PHE A 30 -4.00 0.54 22.25
C PHE A 30 -4.92 1.72 22.53
N ASN A 31 -4.34 2.83 23.01
CA ASN A 31 -5.04 4.11 23.02
C ASN A 31 -5.07 4.70 21.60
N PHE A 32 -6.24 5.13 21.14
CA PHE A 32 -6.43 5.77 19.84
C PHE A 32 -7.67 6.67 19.87
N GLU A 33 -7.69 7.65 18.97
CA GLU A 33 -8.84 8.53 18.74
C GLU A 33 -9.90 7.81 17.90
N GLU A 34 -11.16 7.84 18.35
CA GLU A 34 -12.28 7.30 17.59
C GLU A 34 -12.49 8.09 16.29
N VAL A 35 -12.60 7.37 15.16
CA VAL A 35 -12.88 8.00 13.86
C VAL A 35 -14.39 8.05 13.65
N LYS A 36 -14.96 9.26 13.79
CA LYS A 36 -16.39 9.52 13.53
C LYS A 36 -16.60 10.01 12.10
N LEU A 37 -17.69 9.56 11.50
CA LEU A 37 -18.17 9.99 10.19
C LEU A 37 -19.51 10.70 10.34
N ASP A 38 -19.52 11.99 10.01
CA ASP A 38 -20.73 12.80 9.96
C ASP A 38 -21.57 12.38 8.75
N TRP A 39 -22.62 11.61 9.00
CA TRP A 39 -23.46 11.04 7.96
C TRP A 39 -24.84 11.72 7.93
N PRO A 40 -25.28 12.28 6.78
CA PRO A 40 -26.60 12.90 6.66
C PRO A 40 -27.74 11.94 7.01
N LYS A 41 -28.73 12.40 7.78
CA LYS A 41 -29.83 11.54 8.29
C LYS A 41 -30.71 10.98 7.18
N GLU A 42 -30.73 11.66 6.05
CA GLU A 42 -31.56 11.42 4.87
C GLU A 42 -30.95 10.32 3.98
N ILE A 43 -29.64 10.07 4.11
CA ILE A 43 -28.93 9.05 3.34
C ILE A 43 -28.97 7.75 4.13
N LYS A 44 -29.57 6.70 3.56
CA LYS A 44 -29.51 5.36 4.16
C LYS A 44 -28.07 4.85 4.13
N ARG A 45 -27.60 4.30 5.25
CA ARG A 45 -26.30 3.62 5.29
C ARG A 45 -26.35 2.33 4.45
N PRO A 46 -25.35 2.08 3.60
CA PRO A 46 -25.27 0.85 2.83
C PRO A 46 -25.11 -0.36 3.75
N TYR A 47 -25.69 -1.49 3.35
CA TYR A 47 -25.40 -2.77 3.97
C TYR A 47 -24.08 -3.33 3.43
N VAL A 48 -23.12 -3.55 4.33
CA VAL A 48 -21.74 -3.85 3.99
C VAL A 48 -21.43 -5.34 4.06
N GLY A 49 -20.88 -5.89 2.98
CA GLY A 49 -20.22 -7.18 2.97
C GLY A 49 -18.75 -7.00 3.37
N LEU A 50 -18.37 -7.47 4.55
CA LEU A 50 -17.01 -7.35 5.07
C LEU A 50 -16.25 -8.66 4.86
N THR A 51 -15.15 -8.63 4.12
CA THR A 51 -14.24 -9.79 4.00
C THR A 51 -13.26 -9.83 5.16
N GLN A 52 -12.80 -11.03 5.50
CA GLN A 52 -11.84 -11.25 6.57
C GLN A 52 -10.49 -11.69 6.02
N ASP A 53 -9.41 -11.15 6.59
CA ASP A 53 -8.04 -11.47 6.20
C ASP A 53 -7.31 -12.29 7.26
N CYS A 54 -6.22 -12.93 6.83
CA CYS A 54 -5.33 -13.69 7.70
C CYS A 54 -3.94 -13.05 7.84
N ASN A 55 -3.85 -11.73 7.70
CA ASN A 55 -2.61 -11.01 7.93
C ASN A 55 -2.28 -10.99 9.43
N ALA A 56 -0.98 -10.92 9.76
CA ALA A 56 -0.52 -10.91 11.16
C ALA A 56 -0.90 -9.63 11.96
N ALA A 57 -1.46 -8.62 11.29
CA ALA A 57 -2.12 -7.46 11.85
C ALA A 57 -3.32 -7.20 10.93
N PRO A 58 -4.46 -7.84 11.20
CA PRO A 58 -5.57 -7.87 10.26
C PRO A 58 -6.17 -6.48 10.04
N TYR A 59 -6.59 -6.19 8.82
CA TYR A 59 -7.32 -4.98 8.49
C TYR A 59 -8.78 -5.08 8.94
N TRP A 60 -9.39 -6.25 8.74
CA TRP A 60 -10.83 -6.43 8.86
C TRP A 60 -11.37 -6.14 10.27
N THR A 61 -10.59 -6.36 11.33
CA THR A 61 -11.00 -6.05 12.71
C THR A 61 -11.14 -4.55 12.95
N LYS A 62 -10.27 -3.72 12.35
CA LYS A 62 -10.37 -2.25 12.43
C LYS A 62 -11.50 -1.73 11.55
N TYR A 63 -11.74 -2.38 10.42
CA TYR A 63 -12.89 -2.08 9.56
C TYR A 63 -14.21 -2.39 10.26
N ALA A 64 -14.36 -3.57 10.85
CA ALA A 64 -15.52 -3.94 11.66
C ALA A 64 -15.78 -2.92 12.78
N LEU A 65 -14.74 -2.57 13.53
CA LEU A 65 -14.83 -1.56 14.60
C LEU A 65 -15.33 -0.21 14.08
N PHE A 66 -14.83 0.28 12.94
CA PHE A 66 -15.31 1.52 12.32
C PHE A 66 -16.79 1.43 11.94
N LEU A 67 -17.20 0.33 11.31
CA LEU A 67 -18.59 0.11 10.88
C LEU A 67 -19.53 0.10 12.08
N GLU A 68 -19.18 -0.61 13.15
CA GLU A 68 -19.96 -0.68 14.40
C GLU A 68 -20.12 0.70 15.04
N LYS A 69 -19.01 1.43 15.23
CA LYS A 69 -19.01 2.74 15.88
C LYS A 69 -19.75 3.82 15.09
N ASN A 70 -19.81 3.68 13.77
CA ASN A 70 -20.50 4.62 12.89
C ASN A 70 -21.89 4.13 12.43
N GLY A 71 -22.36 3.00 12.97
CA GLY A 71 -23.72 2.49 12.76
C GLY A 71 -23.99 1.91 11.37
N PHE A 72 -22.97 1.42 10.66
CA PHE A 72 -23.15 0.74 9.37
C PHE A 72 -23.54 -0.73 9.60
N PRO A 73 -24.68 -1.19 9.07
CA PRO A 73 -25.01 -2.61 9.14
C PRO A 73 -24.03 -3.38 8.26
N TYR A 74 -23.52 -4.51 8.77
CA TYR A 74 -22.59 -5.34 8.02
C TYR A 74 -22.76 -6.83 8.33
N SER A 75 -22.26 -7.67 7.43
CA SER A 75 -22.08 -9.10 7.68
C SER A 75 -20.87 -9.60 6.92
N ILE A 76 -20.34 -10.76 7.34
CA ILE A 76 -19.17 -11.34 6.69
C ILE A 76 -19.54 -11.78 5.27
N PHE A 77 -18.69 -11.43 4.30
CA PHE A 77 -18.81 -11.82 2.91
C PHE A 77 -17.76 -12.89 2.57
N GLU A 78 -18.22 -14.10 2.32
CA GLU A 78 -17.38 -15.28 2.03
C GLU A 78 -17.06 -15.38 0.53
N HIS A 79 -16.12 -14.55 0.07
CA HIS A 79 -15.81 -14.40 -1.36
C HIS A 79 -15.17 -15.63 -2.02
N HIS A 80 -14.69 -16.61 -1.24
CA HIS A 80 -14.08 -17.83 -1.77
C HIS A 80 -15.08 -18.90 -2.23
N ARG A 81 -16.36 -18.76 -1.87
CA ARG A 81 -17.37 -19.77 -2.17
C ARG A 81 -17.79 -19.72 -3.64
N SER A 82 -18.32 -20.83 -4.16
CA SER A 82 -18.81 -20.90 -5.54
C SER A 82 -20.03 -19.99 -5.79
N ASP A 83 -20.80 -19.71 -4.74
CA ASP A 83 -22.00 -18.85 -4.74
C ASP A 83 -21.71 -17.39 -4.33
N TRP A 84 -20.47 -16.93 -4.50
CA TRP A 84 -20.05 -15.60 -4.04
C TRP A 84 -20.83 -14.46 -4.73
N ILE A 85 -21.30 -14.65 -5.97
CA ILE A 85 -22.07 -13.64 -6.72
C ILE A 85 -23.46 -13.48 -6.08
N GLU A 86 -24.13 -14.58 -5.79
CA GLU A 86 -25.43 -14.62 -5.14
C GLU A 86 -25.33 -14.02 -3.73
N GLN A 87 -24.25 -14.31 -3.00
CA GLN A 87 -24.00 -13.67 -1.70
C GLN A 87 -23.74 -12.17 -1.84
N ALA A 88 -22.92 -11.74 -2.80
CA ALA A 88 -22.62 -10.34 -3.06
C ALA A 88 -23.87 -9.52 -3.40
N SER A 89 -24.90 -10.14 -3.99
CA SER A 89 -26.16 -9.47 -4.34
C SER A 89 -26.84 -8.81 -3.14
N LYS A 90 -26.66 -9.36 -1.93
CA LYS A 90 -27.27 -8.90 -0.67
C LYS A 90 -26.70 -7.58 -0.16
N PHE A 91 -25.46 -7.25 -0.54
CA PHE A 91 -24.73 -6.11 -0.02
C PHE A 91 -24.77 -4.93 -0.99
N ASP A 92 -24.85 -3.72 -0.46
CA ASP A 92 -24.74 -2.48 -1.24
C ASP A 92 -23.27 -2.15 -1.52
N THR A 93 -22.40 -2.40 -0.53
CA THR A 93 -20.95 -2.17 -0.56
C THR A 93 -20.22 -3.43 -0.16
N ILE A 94 -19.04 -3.67 -0.73
CA ILE A 94 -18.14 -4.74 -0.27
C ILE A 94 -16.79 -4.15 0.14
N ILE A 95 -16.38 -4.43 1.37
CA ILE A 95 -15.09 -4.01 1.94
C ILE A 95 -14.16 -5.22 1.96
N TRP A 96 -13.14 -5.12 1.12
CA TRP A 96 -12.08 -6.10 0.94
C TRP A 96 -10.93 -5.83 1.90
N SER A 97 -10.46 -6.89 2.54
CA SER A 97 -9.26 -6.93 3.35
C SER A 97 -8.28 -7.86 2.64
N PRO A 98 -7.64 -7.43 1.53
CA PRO A 98 -6.82 -8.33 0.75
C PRO A 98 -5.59 -8.75 1.57
N LYS A 99 -5.23 -10.03 1.41
CA LYS A 99 -3.94 -10.54 1.87
C LYS A 99 -2.86 -10.24 0.84
N ASP A 100 -1.64 -9.98 1.31
CA ASP A 100 -0.46 -9.91 0.44
C ASP A 100 -0.25 -11.25 -0.27
N GLY A 101 -0.29 -11.25 -1.59
CA GLY A 101 -0.31 -12.51 -2.34
C GLY A 101 -0.72 -12.33 -3.80
N PRO A 102 0.16 -12.61 -4.77
CA PRO A 102 -0.13 -12.37 -6.19
C PRO A 102 -1.33 -13.15 -6.75
N PHE A 103 -1.61 -14.37 -6.25
CA PHE A 103 -2.81 -15.12 -6.68
C PHE A 103 -4.10 -14.59 -6.07
N GLU A 104 -4.12 -14.39 -4.75
CA GLU A 104 -5.28 -13.84 -4.04
C GLU A 104 -5.63 -12.46 -4.58
N MET A 105 -4.61 -11.61 -4.76
CA MET A 105 -4.77 -10.26 -5.31
C MET A 105 -5.33 -10.28 -6.74
N ASP A 106 -4.89 -11.21 -7.59
CA ASP A 106 -5.39 -11.37 -8.96
C ASP A 106 -6.84 -11.89 -9.00
N ASP A 107 -7.22 -12.79 -8.08
CA ASP A 107 -8.62 -13.22 -7.90
C ASP A 107 -9.51 -12.06 -7.43
N ILE A 108 -9.08 -11.33 -6.38
CA ILE A 108 -9.78 -10.16 -5.86
C ILE A 108 -9.94 -9.09 -6.96
N LYS A 109 -8.87 -8.78 -7.73
CA LYS A 109 -8.94 -7.85 -8.88
C LYS A 109 -10.04 -8.24 -9.87
N ARG A 110 -10.15 -9.53 -10.22
CA ARG A 110 -11.20 -10.01 -11.14
C ARG A 110 -12.60 -9.91 -10.54
N LYS A 111 -12.76 -10.29 -9.27
CA LYS A 111 -14.05 -10.22 -8.57
C LYS A 111 -14.53 -8.79 -8.40
N VAL A 112 -13.64 -7.88 -7.96
CA VAL A 112 -13.94 -6.45 -7.86
C VAL A 112 -14.27 -5.86 -9.22
N TYR A 113 -13.55 -6.23 -10.29
CA TYR A 113 -13.92 -5.81 -11.64
C TYR A 113 -15.36 -6.23 -12.00
N ILE A 114 -15.75 -7.47 -11.71
CA ILE A 114 -17.13 -7.94 -11.96
C ILE A 114 -18.13 -7.15 -11.12
N LEU A 115 -17.86 -7.00 -9.82
CA LEU A 115 -18.74 -6.30 -8.89
C LEU A 115 -18.98 -4.85 -9.31
N GLU A 116 -17.91 -4.11 -9.62
CA GLU A 116 -18.03 -2.70 -9.99
C GLU A 116 -18.51 -2.52 -11.43
N LYS A 117 -17.88 -3.19 -12.40
CA LYS A 117 -18.09 -2.90 -13.82
C LYS A 117 -19.25 -3.69 -14.44
N LYS A 118 -19.74 -4.74 -13.78
CA LYS A 118 -20.84 -5.58 -14.29
C LYS A 118 -22.06 -5.59 -13.37
N LEU A 119 -21.87 -5.47 -12.06
CA LEU A 119 -22.96 -5.54 -11.09
C LEU A 119 -23.27 -4.20 -10.39
N GLY A 120 -22.53 -3.14 -10.68
CA GLY A 120 -22.78 -1.79 -10.15
C GLY A 120 -22.59 -1.67 -8.64
N LYS A 121 -21.84 -2.58 -8.00
CA LYS A 121 -21.52 -2.53 -6.57
C LYS A 121 -20.38 -1.56 -6.31
N ILE A 122 -20.36 -0.94 -5.13
CA ILE A 122 -19.23 -0.12 -4.67
C ILE A 122 -18.28 -1.00 -3.87
N CYS A 123 -16.98 -0.96 -4.19
CA CYS A 123 -15.97 -1.77 -3.50
C CYS A 123 -14.91 -0.89 -2.82
N PHE A 124 -14.41 -1.35 -1.67
CA PHE A 124 -13.21 -0.82 -1.06
C PHE A 124 -12.14 -1.92 -0.95
N PRO A 125 -10.91 -1.69 -1.43
CA PRO A 125 -10.57 -0.71 -2.46
C PRO A 125 -11.34 -0.98 -3.76
N ASP A 126 -11.43 0.03 -4.61
CA ASP A 126 -11.94 -0.12 -5.96
C ASP A 126 -10.93 -0.81 -6.89
N TYR A 127 -11.38 -1.19 -8.09
CA TYR A 127 -10.56 -1.90 -9.07
C TYR A 127 -9.28 -1.14 -9.44
N GLU A 128 -9.36 0.17 -9.64
CA GLU A 128 -8.20 1.00 -10.03
C GLU A 128 -7.16 1.05 -8.91
N THR A 129 -7.61 1.17 -7.67
CA THR A 129 -6.75 1.12 -6.48
C THR A 129 -6.11 -0.25 -6.34
N LEU A 130 -6.83 -1.34 -6.65
CA LEU A 130 -6.26 -2.68 -6.66
C LEU A 130 -5.15 -2.83 -7.70
N LEU A 131 -5.21 -2.16 -8.85
CA LEU A 131 -4.13 -2.21 -9.85
C LEU A 131 -2.79 -1.71 -9.29
N LEU A 132 -2.81 -0.81 -8.30
CA LEU A 132 -1.60 -0.35 -7.59
C LEU A 132 -1.01 -1.41 -6.65
N CYS A 133 -1.83 -2.36 -6.18
CA CYS A 133 -1.41 -3.36 -5.22
C CYS A 133 -0.42 -4.36 -5.83
N ASP A 134 0.74 -4.50 -5.17
CA ASP A 134 1.82 -5.40 -5.55
C ASP A 134 2.31 -5.23 -7.01
N ASP A 135 2.16 -4.03 -7.61
CA ASP A 135 2.67 -3.72 -8.94
C ASP A 135 3.53 -2.45 -8.95
N LYS A 136 4.84 -2.65 -8.78
CA LYS A 136 5.84 -1.58 -8.82
C LYS A 136 5.98 -0.97 -10.21
N ILE A 137 5.70 -1.71 -11.28
CA ILE A 137 5.82 -1.23 -12.65
C ILE A 137 4.68 -0.27 -12.95
N PHE A 138 3.44 -0.71 -12.73
CA PHE A 138 2.25 0.10 -12.94
C PHE A 138 2.29 1.38 -12.10
N SER A 139 2.62 1.24 -10.82
CA SER A 139 2.79 2.39 -9.92
C SER A 139 3.85 3.37 -10.43
N THR A 140 4.98 2.88 -10.95
CA THR A 140 6.04 3.74 -11.51
C THR A 140 5.56 4.48 -12.75
N TYR A 141 4.78 3.85 -13.62
CA TYR A 141 4.20 4.54 -14.78
C TYR A 141 3.23 5.64 -14.37
N LEU A 142 2.34 5.38 -13.40
CA LEU A 142 1.42 6.38 -12.88
C LEU A 142 2.15 7.57 -12.25
N LEU A 143 3.23 7.33 -11.52
CA LEU A 143 4.05 8.41 -10.97
C LEU A 143 4.70 9.26 -12.08
N ARG A 144 5.17 8.64 -13.17
CA ARG A 144 5.80 9.35 -14.31
C ARG A 144 4.83 10.25 -15.05
N ILE A 145 3.66 9.73 -15.43
CA ILE A 145 2.70 10.52 -16.21
C ILE A 145 2.18 11.72 -15.41
N ASN A 146 2.27 11.66 -14.08
CA ASN A 146 1.93 12.73 -13.15
C ASN A 146 3.10 13.67 -12.82
N ASN A 147 4.26 13.50 -13.46
CA ASN A 147 5.48 14.28 -13.26
C ASN A 147 5.96 14.34 -11.79
N LEU A 148 5.77 13.24 -11.05
CA LEU A 148 6.18 13.16 -9.65
C LEU A 148 7.68 12.82 -9.52
N PRO A 149 8.37 13.25 -8.44
CA PRO A 149 9.81 13.11 -8.28
C PRO A 149 10.19 11.67 -7.93
N ILE A 150 10.19 10.78 -8.91
CA ILE A 150 10.59 9.38 -8.74
C ILE A 150 12.09 9.19 -8.89
N ALA A 151 12.65 8.20 -8.19
CA ALA A 151 14.00 7.74 -8.48
C ALA A 151 14.07 7.22 -9.92
N ASP A 152 15.08 7.66 -10.68
CA ASP A 152 15.23 7.30 -12.09
C ASP A 152 15.18 5.78 -12.26
N THR A 153 14.26 5.32 -13.10
CA THR A 153 13.97 3.89 -13.21
C THR A 153 13.94 3.49 -14.68
N PHE A 154 14.66 2.45 -15.05
CA PHE A 154 14.55 1.79 -16.33
C PHE A 154 13.58 0.61 -16.19
N ILE A 155 12.52 0.62 -17.01
CA ILE A 155 11.56 -0.48 -17.11
C ILE A 155 11.50 -0.88 -18.58
N SER A 156 11.70 -2.18 -18.86
CA SER A 156 11.60 -2.69 -20.23
C SER A 156 11.20 -4.16 -20.24
N SER A 157 10.29 -4.47 -21.16
CA SER A 157 9.92 -5.84 -21.55
C SER A 157 10.58 -6.29 -22.86
N ASP A 158 11.50 -5.49 -23.41
CA ASP A 158 12.30 -5.83 -24.59
C ASP A 158 13.69 -6.32 -24.16
N TYR A 159 14.01 -7.57 -24.51
CA TYR A 159 15.33 -8.16 -24.24
C TYR A 159 16.47 -7.40 -24.95
N LYS A 160 16.30 -7.02 -26.21
CA LYS A 160 17.34 -6.36 -27.02
C LYS A 160 17.63 -4.98 -26.46
N GLU A 161 16.60 -4.22 -26.11
CA GLU A 161 16.75 -2.93 -25.44
C GLU A 161 17.44 -3.09 -24.09
N SER A 162 16.91 -3.96 -23.23
CA SER A 162 17.49 -4.26 -21.92
C SER A 162 18.96 -4.66 -22.03
N HIS A 163 19.30 -5.45 -23.06
CA HIS A 163 20.67 -5.90 -23.27
C HIS A 163 21.61 -4.76 -23.71
N ARG A 164 21.16 -3.87 -24.61
CA ARG A 164 21.93 -2.69 -25.04
C ARG A 164 22.18 -1.73 -23.88
N MET A 165 21.18 -1.53 -23.02
CA MET A 165 21.25 -0.56 -21.93
C MET A 165 22.22 -0.94 -20.81
N ILE A 166 22.56 -2.22 -20.66
CA ILE A 166 23.50 -2.71 -19.62
C ILE A 166 24.80 -1.89 -19.57
N ASN A 167 25.39 -1.56 -20.71
CA ASN A 167 26.67 -0.84 -20.76
C ASN A 167 26.51 0.69 -20.68
N ARG A 168 25.27 1.19 -20.64
CA ARG A 168 24.94 2.63 -20.63
C ARG A 168 24.47 3.11 -19.26
N PHE A 169 24.16 2.21 -18.34
CA PHE A 169 23.74 2.60 -17.00
C PHE A 169 24.91 3.10 -16.16
N SER A 170 24.61 4.06 -15.28
CA SER A 170 25.48 4.44 -14.17
C SER A 170 25.23 3.52 -12.98
N TYR A 171 26.26 2.82 -12.54
CA TYR A 171 26.19 1.89 -11.41
C TYR A 171 26.62 2.56 -10.09
N PRO A 172 26.08 2.11 -8.94
CA PRO A 172 25.17 0.97 -8.75
C PRO A 172 23.69 1.26 -9.10
N LEU A 173 22.94 0.19 -9.36
CA LEU A 173 21.48 0.19 -9.54
C LEU A 173 20.82 -0.73 -8.52
N VAL A 174 19.50 -0.60 -8.36
CA VAL A 174 18.64 -1.49 -7.61
C VAL A 174 17.74 -2.26 -8.58
N SER A 175 17.90 -3.58 -8.66
CA SER A 175 16.95 -4.44 -9.35
C SER A 175 15.80 -4.76 -8.41
N LYS A 176 14.56 -4.56 -8.86
CA LYS A 176 13.35 -4.98 -8.13
C LYS A 176 12.55 -5.99 -8.96
N GLY A 177 11.81 -6.88 -8.30
CA GLY A 177 10.70 -7.58 -8.94
C GLY A 177 9.52 -6.63 -9.16
N SER A 178 8.64 -6.93 -10.11
CA SER A 178 7.39 -6.15 -10.28
C SER A 178 6.44 -6.34 -9.09
N PHE A 179 6.47 -7.54 -8.49
CA PHE A 179 5.65 -7.94 -7.36
C PHE A 179 6.46 -8.20 -6.09
N GLY A 180 5.74 -8.32 -4.98
CA GLY A 180 6.24 -8.77 -3.69
C GLY A 180 6.58 -7.61 -2.73
N ALA A 181 6.51 -7.95 -1.44
CA ALA A 181 6.72 -7.04 -0.33
C ALA A 181 7.97 -7.41 0.50
N GLY A 182 8.39 -6.48 1.37
CA GLY A 182 9.48 -6.70 2.34
C GLY A 182 10.86 -6.93 1.72
N SER A 183 11.14 -6.30 0.58
CA SER A 183 12.45 -6.30 -0.08
C SER A 183 13.00 -7.64 -0.56
N LYS A 184 12.18 -8.71 -0.58
CA LYS A 184 12.60 -10.07 -0.95
C LYS A 184 13.09 -10.19 -2.40
N GLU A 185 12.56 -9.37 -3.30
CA GLU A 185 12.96 -9.30 -4.71
C GLU A 185 13.83 -8.09 -5.04
N VAL A 186 14.47 -7.49 -4.05
CA VAL A 186 15.33 -6.31 -4.21
C VAL A 186 16.79 -6.74 -4.15
N THR A 187 17.57 -6.43 -5.20
CA THR A 187 18.98 -6.82 -5.34
C THR A 187 19.82 -5.63 -5.80
N LEU A 188 20.94 -5.37 -5.12
CA LEU A 188 21.93 -4.38 -5.56
C LEU A 188 22.67 -4.90 -6.79
N VAL A 189 22.81 -4.05 -7.81
CA VAL A 189 23.51 -4.34 -9.05
C VAL A 189 24.68 -3.37 -9.14
N THR A 190 25.90 -3.86 -8.90
CA THR A 190 27.08 -2.97 -8.76
C THR A 190 27.88 -2.83 -10.06
N LYS A 191 27.66 -3.70 -11.05
CA LYS A 191 28.40 -3.70 -12.32
C LYS A 191 27.59 -4.26 -13.49
N PRO A 192 28.00 -3.98 -14.75
CA PRO A 192 27.33 -4.46 -15.95
C PRO A 192 27.11 -5.98 -16.01
N SER A 193 28.06 -6.77 -15.49
CA SER A 193 27.95 -8.24 -15.48
C SER A 193 26.78 -8.73 -14.62
N ASP A 194 26.45 -8.02 -13.54
CA ASP A 194 25.31 -8.37 -12.68
C ASP A 194 24.00 -8.09 -13.38
N ALA A 195 23.87 -6.92 -14.02
CA ALA A 195 22.71 -6.57 -14.83
C ALA A 195 22.51 -7.59 -15.97
N LYS A 196 23.58 -7.94 -16.69
CA LYS A 196 23.54 -8.95 -17.76
C LYS A 196 23.03 -10.30 -17.29
N ARG A 197 23.44 -10.74 -16.11
CA ARG A 197 22.98 -12.00 -15.49
C ARG A 197 21.50 -11.93 -15.13
N ILE A 198 21.02 -10.81 -14.58
CA ILE A 198 19.59 -10.61 -14.27
C ILE A 198 18.77 -10.61 -15.55
N VAL A 199 19.15 -9.80 -16.55
CA VAL A 199 18.46 -9.70 -17.85
C VAL A 199 18.32 -11.07 -18.50
N ARG A 200 19.42 -11.83 -18.62
CA ARG A 200 19.38 -13.19 -19.19
C ARG A 200 18.44 -14.14 -18.44
N LYS A 201 18.39 -14.06 -17.11
CA LYS A 201 17.50 -14.92 -16.30
C LYS A 201 16.03 -14.53 -16.47
N VAL A 202 15.72 -13.23 -16.41
CA VAL A 202 14.35 -12.71 -16.54
C VAL A 202 13.74 -13.05 -17.90
N PHE A 203 14.53 -12.98 -18.98
CA PHE A 203 14.10 -13.33 -20.33
C PHE A 203 14.35 -14.79 -20.73
N SER A 204 14.83 -15.63 -19.80
CA SER A 204 14.94 -17.05 -20.07
C SER A 204 13.57 -17.73 -20.13
N ILE A 205 13.51 -18.91 -20.74
CA ILE A 205 12.30 -19.72 -20.80
C ILE A 205 11.64 -19.91 -19.42
N TYR A 206 12.46 -20.06 -18.37
CA TYR A 206 12.00 -20.28 -16.99
C TYR A 206 11.76 -19.00 -16.19
N GLY A 207 12.30 -17.85 -16.60
CA GLY A 207 12.33 -16.62 -15.80
C GLY A 207 13.29 -16.70 -14.59
N LYS A 208 13.47 -15.55 -13.91
CA LYS A 208 14.29 -15.45 -12.70
C LYS A 208 13.51 -15.98 -11.49
N ARG A 209 14.16 -16.82 -10.68
CA ARG A 209 13.60 -17.34 -9.43
C ARG A 209 13.29 -16.20 -8.45
N THR A 210 12.18 -16.34 -7.73
CA THR A 210 11.75 -15.44 -6.64
C THR A 210 11.56 -16.26 -5.36
N HIS A 211 11.33 -15.57 -4.24
CA HIS A 211 10.96 -16.22 -2.98
C HIS A 211 9.61 -16.96 -3.05
N LEU A 212 8.72 -16.55 -3.96
CA LEU A 212 7.47 -17.25 -4.25
C LEU A 212 7.76 -18.42 -5.20
N LYS A 213 7.68 -19.65 -4.69
CA LYS A 213 8.06 -20.85 -5.46
C LYS A 213 7.24 -21.04 -6.74
N TYR A 214 5.99 -20.57 -6.74
CA TYR A 214 5.05 -20.68 -7.84
C TYR A 214 5.15 -19.54 -8.87
N MET A 215 5.95 -18.49 -8.59
CA MET A 215 6.02 -17.33 -9.47
C MET A 215 7.46 -16.92 -9.77
N ARG A 216 7.71 -16.59 -11.03
CA ARG A 216 9.02 -16.19 -11.54
C ARG A 216 8.93 -14.74 -12.00
N GLN A 217 9.99 -13.96 -11.80
CA GLN A 217 10.11 -12.68 -12.50
C GLN A 217 10.44 -13.00 -13.96
N LYS A 218 9.55 -12.60 -14.88
CA LYS A 218 9.63 -12.98 -16.29
C LYS A 218 9.35 -11.79 -17.20
N ASN A 219 10.16 -11.66 -18.26
CA ASN A 219 9.96 -10.73 -19.37
C ASN A 219 9.78 -9.24 -19.00
N SER A 220 10.22 -8.83 -17.81
CA SER A 220 10.20 -7.42 -17.44
C SER A 220 11.34 -7.10 -16.48
N ILE A 221 12.14 -6.11 -16.88
CA ILE A 221 13.25 -5.56 -16.11
C ILE A 221 12.78 -4.32 -15.39
N TYR A 222 13.20 -4.19 -14.14
CA TYR A 222 13.05 -2.99 -13.32
C TYR A 222 14.39 -2.70 -12.68
N PHE A 223 15.10 -1.69 -13.20
CA PHE A 223 16.35 -1.19 -12.63
C PHE A 223 16.17 0.27 -12.21
N GLN A 224 16.25 0.54 -10.92
CA GLN A 224 16.14 1.88 -10.36
C GLN A 224 17.54 2.40 -9.97
N ARG A 225 17.78 3.70 -10.11
CA ARG A 225 18.98 4.37 -9.63
C ARG A 225 19.16 4.09 -8.14
N PHE A 226 20.38 3.72 -7.73
CA PHE A 226 20.71 3.63 -6.31
C PHE A 226 20.96 5.04 -5.76
N LEU A 227 20.19 5.45 -4.76
CA LEU A 227 20.28 6.77 -4.12
C LEU A 227 21.26 6.72 -2.95
N LYS A 228 22.29 7.57 -2.95
CA LYS A 228 23.37 7.60 -1.95
C LYS A 228 23.14 8.68 -0.89
N GLY A 229 22.01 8.64 -0.20
CA GLY A 229 21.72 9.54 0.93
C GLY A 229 22.00 8.91 2.30
N ASP A 230 21.13 9.23 3.27
CA ASP A 230 21.20 8.73 4.66
C ASP A 230 20.74 7.27 4.83
N SER A 231 20.33 6.62 3.73
CA SER A 231 19.79 5.25 3.71
C SER A 231 18.52 5.06 4.54
N LEU A 232 17.88 6.14 5.00
CA LEU A 232 16.59 6.08 5.68
C LEU A 232 15.48 6.06 4.65
N ASP A 233 14.60 5.08 4.78
CA ASP A 233 13.38 4.99 4.01
C ASP A 233 12.29 5.75 4.76
N THR A 234 11.98 6.94 4.25
CA THR A 234 10.96 7.84 4.78
C THR A 234 9.60 7.43 4.24
N ARG A 235 8.79 6.79 5.08
CA ARG A 235 7.38 6.47 4.80
C ARG A 235 6.53 7.64 5.24
N VAL A 236 5.85 8.29 4.30
CA VAL A 236 4.76 9.23 4.61
C VAL A 236 3.44 8.61 4.19
N ASN A 237 2.50 8.55 5.13
CA ASN A 237 1.15 8.06 4.92
C ASN A 237 0.20 9.26 4.90
N VAL A 238 -0.61 9.36 3.86
CA VAL A 238 -1.65 10.38 3.71
C VAL A 238 -3.01 9.69 3.65
N ILE A 239 -3.92 10.10 4.54
CA ILE A 239 -5.29 9.60 4.61
C ILE A 239 -6.22 10.78 4.80
N GLY A 240 -6.85 11.19 3.71
CA GLY A 240 -7.58 12.45 3.68
C GLY A 240 -6.71 13.63 4.12
N LYS A 241 -7.14 14.37 5.15
CA LYS A 241 -6.39 15.50 5.71
C LYS A 241 -5.30 15.07 6.70
N MET A 242 -5.25 13.81 7.10
CA MET A 242 -4.30 13.31 8.10
C MET A 242 -3.00 12.85 7.44
N ILE A 243 -1.88 13.28 8.00
CA ILE A 243 -0.53 12.92 7.59
C ILE A 243 0.23 12.38 8.79
N PHE A 244 0.82 11.20 8.63
CA PHE A 244 1.72 10.60 9.61
C PHE A 244 2.74 9.75 8.87
N GLY A 245 3.66 9.12 9.58
CA GLY A 245 4.73 8.39 8.94
C GLY A 245 5.91 8.18 9.85
N TYR A 246 6.87 7.44 9.33
CA TYR A 246 8.00 6.94 10.08
C TYR A 246 9.18 6.72 9.15
N TYR A 247 10.36 6.53 9.73
CA TYR A 247 11.54 6.10 9.02
C TYR A 247 11.74 4.60 9.22
N ARG A 248 12.24 3.92 8.19
CA ARG A 248 12.77 2.57 8.30
C ARG A 248 14.27 2.63 8.10
N LYS A 249 15.01 1.90 8.94
CA LYS A 249 16.48 1.84 8.86
C LYS A 249 16.93 0.45 8.36
N PRO A 250 17.97 0.37 7.52
CA PRO A 250 18.58 -0.93 7.19
C PRO A 250 19.22 -1.60 8.40
N ARG A 251 19.37 -2.93 8.35
CA ARG A 251 19.98 -3.72 9.43
C ARG A 251 21.41 -4.14 9.07
N GLY A 252 22.37 -3.77 9.91
CA GLY A 252 23.78 -4.10 9.69
C GLY A 252 24.30 -3.55 8.36
N ASN A 253 24.88 -4.41 7.53
CA ASN A 253 25.43 -4.04 6.22
C ASN A 253 24.43 -4.22 5.06
N ASP A 254 23.14 -4.47 5.33
CA ASP A 254 22.11 -4.48 4.29
C ASP A 254 21.81 -3.04 3.84
N PHE A 255 21.57 -2.82 2.54
CA PHE A 255 21.17 -1.51 2.02
C PHE A 255 19.64 -1.31 2.05
N ARG A 256 18.88 -2.39 2.31
CA ARG A 256 17.41 -2.38 2.26
C ARG A 256 16.86 -2.05 3.65
N ALA A 257 16.08 -0.97 3.72
CA ALA A 257 15.41 -0.55 4.94
C ALA A 257 14.06 -1.26 5.14
N SER A 258 13.25 -1.37 4.08
CA SER A 258 11.98 -2.08 4.16
C SER A 258 12.17 -3.57 4.48
N GLY A 259 11.45 -4.07 5.49
CA GLY A 259 11.57 -5.44 5.99
C GLY A 259 12.65 -5.66 7.06
N SER A 260 13.42 -4.63 7.44
CA SER A 260 14.44 -4.75 8.50
C SER A 260 13.86 -5.00 9.90
N GLY A 261 12.61 -4.55 10.12
CA GLY A 261 11.94 -4.51 11.42
C GLY A 261 12.34 -3.31 12.29
N ILE A 262 13.23 -2.43 11.82
CA ILE A 262 13.70 -1.25 12.55
C ILE A 262 12.93 -0.02 12.07
N VAL A 263 11.97 0.42 12.88
CA VAL A 263 11.12 1.58 12.62
C VAL A 263 11.45 2.68 13.63
N ILE A 264 11.63 3.90 13.14
CA ILE A 264 11.87 5.11 13.93
C ILE A 264 10.69 6.04 13.69
N LYS A 265 9.98 6.42 14.76
CA LYS A 265 8.87 7.37 14.70
C LYS A 265 9.34 8.69 15.27
N GLU A 266 9.58 9.63 14.39
CA GLU A 266 10.05 10.98 14.68
C GLU A 266 9.44 11.94 13.66
N ASP A 267 9.61 13.24 13.89
CA ASP A 267 9.04 14.26 13.02
C ASP A 267 9.53 14.06 11.57
N LEU A 268 8.61 14.23 10.63
CA LEU A 268 8.86 14.06 9.21
C LEU A 268 9.50 15.32 8.63
N PRO A 269 10.14 15.27 7.46
CA PRO A 269 10.58 16.47 6.75
C PRO A 269 9.39 17.10 6.00
N ILE A 270 9.27 18.44 6.01
CA ILE A 270 8.18 19.14 5.29
C ILE A 270 8.22 18.82 3.78
N GLU A 271 9.42 18.70 3.19
CA GLU A 271 9.58 18.34 1.78
C GLU A 271 8.97 16.97 1.46
N ALA A 272 9.21 15.96 2.30
CA ALA A 272 8.63 14.64 2.14
C ALA A 272 7.09 14.67 2.28
N ILE A 273 6.56 15.46 3.23
CA ILE A 273 5.11 15.66 3.37
C ILE A 273 4.51 16.28 2.10
N LYS A 274 5.16 17.31 1.54
CA LYS A 274 4.73 17.95 0.29
C LYS A 274 4.65 16.96 -0.86
N ILE A 275 5.72 16.18 -1.08
CA ILE A 275 5.76 15.16 -2.14
C ILE A 275 4.65 14.13 -1.93
N ALA A 276 4.43 13.68 -0.68
CA ALA A 276 3.40 12.69 -0.39
C ALA A 276 1.97 13.23 -0.58
N LEU A 277 1.70 14.48 -0.17
CA LEU A 277 0.42 15.16 -0.41
C LEU A 277 0.15 15.33 -1.92
N GLU A 278 1.15 15.76 -2.69
CA GLU A 278 1.03 15.88 -4.15
C GLU A 278 0.80 14.52 -4.83
N THR A 279 1.49 13.48 -4.34
CA THR A 279 1.29 12.12 -4.83
C THR A 279 -0.11 11.61 -4.51
N TYR A 280 -0.60 11.83 -3.29
CA TYR A 280 -1.94 11.45 -2.87
C TYR A 280 -3.03 12.21 -3.63
N SER A 281 -2.87 13.51 -3.88
CA SER A 281 -3.86 14.29 -4.62
C SER A 281 -4.04 13.79 -6.05
N LYS A 282 -2.95 13.36 -6.71
CA LYS A 282 -2.98 12.86 -8.10
C LYS A 282 -3.40 11.39 -8.22
N ILE A 283 -2.99 10.53 -7.29
CA ILE A 283 -3.11 9.06 -7.43
C ILE A 283 -3.95 8.43 -6.31
N GLY A 284 -3.89 8.98 -5.10
CA GLY A 284 -4.55 8.41 -3.93
C GLY A 284 -6.07 8.56 -3.96
N LYS A 285 -6.76 7.61 -3.30
CA LYS A 285 -8.21 7.66 -3.05
C LYS A 285 -8.48 7.68 -1.55
N ALA A 286 -8.68 6.52 -0.94
CA ALA A 286 -8.95 6.42 0.50
C ALA A 286 -7.71 6.63 1.38
N MET A 287 -6.57 6.08 0.95
CA MET A 287 -5.26 6.26 1.61
C MET A 287 -4.14 6.05 0.60
N LEU A 288 -2.96 6.61 0.88
CA LEU A 288 -1.74 6.29 0.15
C LEU A 288 -0.53 6.43 1.06
N GLY A 289 0.33 5.42 1.06
CA GLY A 289 1.66 5.55 1.62
C GLY A 289 2.69 5.75 0.51
N VAL A 290 3.64 6.64 0.76
CA VAL A 290 4.69 7.04 -0.18
C VAL A 290 6.04 6.78 0.49
N ASP A 291 6.83 5.93 -0.13
CA ASP A 291 8.17 5.55 0.34
C ASP A 291 9.19 6.38 -0.43
N MET A 292 10.03 7.11 0.30
CA MET A 292 11.04 8.00 -0.29
C MET A 292 12.42 7.71 0.27
N LEU A 293 13.43 7.97 -0.56
CA LEU A 293 14.82 8.04 -0.14
C LEU A 293 15.37 9.43 -0.45
N LYS A 294 16.25 9.89 0.43
CA LYS A 294 17.04 11.10 0.23
C LYS A 294 18.25 10.80 -0.66
N ASP A 295 18.63 11.72 -1.55
CA ASP A 295 19.89 11.64 -2.28
C ASP A 295 21.03 12.39 -1.56
N GLU A 296 22.25 12.34 -2.11
CA GLU A 296 23.42 13.03 -1.55
C GLU A 296 23.28 14.56 -1.48
N ASN A 297 22.40 15.16 -2.28
CA ASN A 297 22.13 16.60 -2.27
C ASN A 297 21.00 16.97 -1.31
N GLY A 298 20.44 15.97 -0.63
CA GLY A 298 19.38 16.13 0.34
C GLY A 298 17.95 16.13 -0.25
N LYS A 299 17.79 15.86 -1.54
CA LYS A 299 16.49 15.84 -2.22
C LYS A 299 15.79 14.50 -2.04
N TYR A 300 14.48 14.52 -1.83
CA TYR A 300 13.67 13.31 -1.70
C TYR A 300 13.17 12.80 -3.06
N TRP A 301 13.23 11.48 -3.23
CA TRP A 301 12.77 10.77 -4.41
C TRP A 301 11.87 9.61 -4.03
N ILE A 302 10.71 9.49 -4.68
CA ILE A 302 9.78 8.39 -4.50
C ILE A 302 10.40 7.10 -5.04
N ILE A 303 10.42 6.06 -4.22
CA ILE A 303 10.92 4.73 -4.60
C ILE A 303 9.80 3.68 -4.72
N GLU A 304 8.67 3.90 -4.07
CA GLU A 304 7.48 3.03 -4.06
C GLU A 304 6.26 3.81 -3.52
N ILE A 305 5.06 3.41 -3.94
CA ILE A 305 3.80 3.82 -3.33
C ILE A 305 3.00 2.58 -2.94
N SER A 306 2.15 2.70 -1.92
CA SER A 306 1.28 1.61 -1.47
C SER A 306 -0.13 2.14 -1.19
N PRO A 307 -1.17 1.60 -1.84
CA PRO A 307 -2.57 1.96 -1.55
C PRO A 307 -3.07 1.40 -0.21
N PHE A 308 -2.27 0.57 0.46
CA PHE A 308 -2.56 0.03 1.78
C PHE A 308 -1.46 0.38 2.79
N ILE A 309 -1.88 0.58 4.04
CA ILE A 309 -1.01 0.94 5.15
C ILE A 309 -1.11 -0.14 6.21
N TYR A 310 -0.17 -1.07 6.18
CA TYR A 310 -0.08 -2.16 7.14
C TYR A 310 0.60 -1.69 8.43
N VAL A 311 -0.13 -1.73 9.54
CA VAL A 311 0.37 -1.24 10.84
C VAL A 311 -0.06 -2.16 11.99
N ARG A 312 0.80 -2.26 13.00
CA ARG A 312 0.54 -3.02 14.24
C ARG A 312 0.03 -2.16 15.40
N THR A 313 0.16 -0.84 15.29
CA THR A 313 -0.18 0.13 16.33
C THR A 313 -0.85 1.35 15.69
N PRO A 314 -1.72 2.09 16.39
CA PRO A 314 -2.28 3.35 15.89
C PRO A 314 -1.26 4.49 15.92
N GLU A 315 -0.26 4.42 16.80
CA GLU A 315 0.85 5.37 16.83
C GLU A 315 1.72 5.18 15.59
N GLN A 316 1.76 6.17 14.69
CA GLN A 316 2.57 6.10 13.46
C GLN A 316 3.61 7.21 13.34
N LEU A 317 3.48 8.31 14.08
CA LEU A 317 4.38 9.45 14.08
C LEU A 317 4.61 9.93 15.53
N LYS A 318 5.79 10.47 15.81
CA LYS A 318 6.03 11.24 17.05
C LYS A 318 6.69 12.56 16.74
N VAL A 319 6.28 13.61 17.44
CA VAL A 319 6.93 14.93 17.39
C VAL A 319 7.34 15.29 18.80
N ASN A 320 8.63 15.59 19.01
CA ASN A 320 9.20 15.83 20.35
C ASN A 320 8.86 14.73 21.38
N GLY A 321 8.83 13.47 20.94
CA GLY A 321 8.51 12.31 21.78
C GLY A 321 7.01 12.04 21.99
N VAL A 322 6.14 12.95 21.56
CA VAL A 322 4.68 12.85 21.70
C VAL A 322 4.08 12.16 20.47
N ALA A 323 3.25 11.14 20.68
CA ALA A 323 2.55 10.42 19.62
C ALA A 323 1.42 11.26 19.03
N GLY A 324 1.33 11.30 17.71
CA GLY A 324 0.28 12.08 17.05
C GLY A 324 0.23 11.92 15.55
N ALA A 325 -0.42 12.87 14.90
CA ALA A 325 -0.48 13.01 13.45
C ALA A 325 -0.56 14.49 13.08
N TYR A 326 -0.12 14.85 11.89
CA TYR A 326 -0.41 16.16 11.32
C TYR A 326 -1.78 16.14 10.66
N SER A 327 -2.51 17.25 10.75
CA SER A 327 -3.66 17.55 9.91
C SER A 327 -3.37 18.75 9.01
N LEU A 328 -3.70 18.61 7.73
CA LEU A 328 -3.62 19.71 6.78
C LEU A 328 -4.77 20.68 7.00
N GLN A 329 -4.47 21.95 7.24
CA GLN A 329 -5.45 23.02 7.36
C GLN A 329 -5.61 23.78 6.04
N ASP A 330 -6.73 24.48 5.88
CA ASP A 330 -7.09 25.15 4.62
C ASP A 330 -6.17 26.34 4.29
N ASP A 331 -5.44 26.85 5.28
CA ASP A 331 -4.41 27.88 5.15
C ASP A 331 -3.01 27.32 4.85
N GLY A 332 -2.89 26.00 4.64
CA GLY A 332 -1.61 25.30 4.40
C GLY A 332 -0.85 24.95 5.68
N THR A 333 -1.40 25.22 6.86
CA THR A 333 -0.80 24.81 8.13
C THR A 333 -0.85 23.29 8.29
N LEU A 334 0.26 22.71 8.74
CA LEU A 334 0.33 21.33 9.25
C LEU A 334 0.22 21.42 10.77
N LEU A 335 -1.00 21.23 11.28
CA LEU A 335 -1.28 21.23 12.72
C LEU A 335 -0.95 19.86 13.29
N PHE A 336 -0.06 19.80 14.28
CA PHE A 336 0.17 18.57 15.01
C PHE A 336 -0.99 18.34 15.98
N GLU A 337 -1.57 17.15 15.91
CA GLU A 337 -2.60 16.68 16.84
C GLU A 337 -2.00 15.54 17.65
N GLU A 338 -2.01 15.67 18.97
CA GLU A 338 -1.65 14.61 19.93
C GLU A 338 -2.73 13.53 19.97
N LYS A 339 -2.98 12.92 18.82
CA LYS A 339 -4.01 11.91 18.58
C LYS A 339 -3.45 10.84 17.67
N SER A 340 -3.56 9.60 18.10
CA SER A 340 -3.18 8.43 17.31
C SER A 340 -4.42 7.82 16.68
N PHE A 341 -4.33 7.40 15.43
CA PHE A 341 -5.48 6.86 14.69
C PHE A 341 -5.12 5.51 14.11
N TRP A 342 -6.11 4.62 13.98
CA TRP A 342 -5.96 3.48 13.09
C TRP A 342 -6.09 3.94 11.64
N PRO A 343 -5.03 3.82 10.80
CA PRO A 343 -5.07 4.17 9.38
C PRO A 343 -6.27 3.56 8.65
N GLN A 344 -6.64 2.35 9.04
CA GLN A 344 -7.77 1.60 8.51
C GLN A 344 -9.11 2.30 8.70
N GLN A 345 -9.35 2.86 9.89
CA GLN A 345 -10.60 3.57 10.19
C GLN A 345 -10.67 4.90 9.44
N LEU A 346 -9.56 5.63 9.39
CA LEU A 346 -9.47 6.87 8.59
C LEU A 346 -9.71 6.58 7.10
N ALA A 347 -9.15 5.49 6.57
CA ALA A 347 -9.33 5.11 5.17
C ALA A 347 -10.80 4.80 4.86
N LEU A 348 -11.53 4.11 5.75
CA LEU A 348 -12.97 3.89 5.56
C LEU A 348 -13.77 5.17 5.63
N LYS A 349 -13.44 6.10 6.54
CA LYS A 349 -14.09 7.42 6.58
C LYS A 349 -13.96 8.11 5.23
N VAL A 350 -12.74 8.22 4.70
CA VAL A 350 -12.49 8.86 3.40
C VAL A 350 -13.19 8.12 2.26
N PHE A 351 -13.15 6.79 2.26
CA PHE A 351 -13.85 5.97 1.27
C PHE A 351 -15.36 6.25 1.24
N PHE A 352 -16.02 6.23 2.39
CA PHE A 352 -17.46 6.48 2.45
C PHE A 352 -17.80 7.92 2.02
N GLU A 353 -17.00 8.91 2.41
CA GLU A 353 -17.19 10.29 1.95
C GLU A 353 -17.04 10.43 0.43
N GLN A 354 -16.04 9.77 -0.17
CA GLN A 354 -15.73 9.82 -1.60
C GLN A 354 -16.66 9.00 -2.51
N ASN A 355 -17.49 8.12 -1.92
CA ASN A 355 -18.36 7.22 -2.70
C ASN A 355 -19.85 7.41 -2.42
N TYR A 356 -20.22 8.00 -1.28
CA TYR A 356 -21.62 8.19 -0.89
C TYR A 356 -22.01 9.65 -0.62
N LEU A 357 -21.05 10.52 -0.26
CA LEU A 357 -21.35 11.90 0.12
C LEU A 357 -20.90 12.93 -0.93
N SER A 358 -19.89 12.61 -1.73
CA SER A 358 -19.36 13.43 -2.82
C SER A 358 -18.52 12.56 -3.76
N SER A 359 -18.27 13.00 -4.99
CA SER A 359 -17.26 12.37 -5.85
C SER A 359 -15.83 12.55 -5.27
N VAL A 360 -14.87 11.75 -5.76
CA VAL A 360 -13.45 11.86 -5.35
C VAL A 360 -12.91 13.26 -5.67
N GLU A 361 -13.27 13.80 -6.84
CA GLU A 361 -12.84 15.10 -7.32
C GLU A 361 -13.39 16.23 -6.42
N GLU A 362 -14.69 16.23 -6.15
CA GLU A 362 -15.33 17.20 -5.26
C GLU A 362 -14.77 17.09 -3.83
N TRP A 363 -14.56 15.87 -3.35
CA TRP A 363 -13.99 15.62 -2.03
C TRP A 363 -12.58 16.22 -1.93
N LYS A 364 -11.71 15.98 -2.92
CA LYS A 364 -10.35 16.54 -2.94
C LYS A 364 -10.35 18.07 -3.05
N ALA A 365 -11.21 18.62 -3.91
CA ALA A 365 -11.38 20.07 -4.06
C ALA A 365 -11.82 20.74 -2.76
N LYS A 366 -12.68 20.08 -1.98
CA LYS A 366 -13.14 20.58 -0.69
C LYS A 366 -12.11 20.45 0.42
N PHE A 367 -11.43 19.30 0.53
CA PHE A 367 -10.68 18.95 1.74
C PHE A 367 -9.15 19.02 1.59
N LEU A 368 -8.59 19.00 0.39
CA LEU A 368 -7.14 19.02 0.16
C LEU A 368 -6.67 20.29 -0.56
N GLU A 369 -7.33 20.65 -1.65
CA GLU A 369 -6.88 21.76 -2.52
C GLU A 369 -6.70 23.10 -1.79
N PRO A 370 -7.57 23.52 -0.84
CA PRO A 370 -7.40 24.79 -0.15
C PRO A 370 -6.03 24.89 0.55
N GLY A 371 -5.67 23.87 1.31
CA GLY A 371 -4.39 23.81 2.03
C GLY A 371 -3.19 23.61 1.10
N MET A 372 -3.31 22.75 0.08
CA MET A 372 -2.21 22.48 -0.85
C MET A 372 -1.92 23.63 -1.81
N SER A 373 -2.89 24.50 -2.10
CA SER A 373 -2.72 25.65 -3.01
C SER A 373 -1.76 26.73 -2.48
N LYS A 374 -1.35 26.63 -1.21
CA LYS A 374 -0.49 27.60 -0.55
C LYS A 374 0.97 27.38 -0.91
N SER A 375 1.71 28.48 -1.06
CA SER A 375 3.13 28.46 -1.44
C SER A 375 4.05 27.95 -0.34
N TYR A 376 3.57 27.84 0.90
CA TYR A 376 4.31 27.36 2.04
C TYR A 376 3.45 26.46 2.94
N PHE A 377 4.10 25.55 3.64
CA PHE A 377 3.51 24.82 4.76
C PHE A 377 4.21 25.30 6.02
N LYS A 378 3.43 25.61 7.05
CA LYS A 378 3.93 25.98 8.38
C LYS A 378 3.52 24.92 9.38
N ARG A 379 4.40 24.58 10.31
CA ARG A 379 4.06 23.71 11.44
C ARG A 379 3.53 24.51 12.60
N VAL A 380 2.47 23.99 13.20
CA VAL A 380 2.03 24.36 14.53
C VAL A 380 2.08 23.08 15.36
N LEU A 381 2.88 23.12 16.43
CA LEU A 381 3.09 21.98 17.32
C LEU A 381 2.09 21.97 18.46
#